data_AF-A0A520CLV9-F1
#
_entry.id   AF-A0A520CLV9-F1
#
_cell.length_a   1.000
_cell.length_b   1.000
_cell.length_c   1.000
_cell.angle_alpha   90.00
_cell.angle_beta   90.00
_cell.angle_gamma   90.00
#
_symmetry.space_group_name_H-M   'P 1'
#
loop_
_entity.id
_entity.type
_entity.pdbx_description
1 polymer ?
#
loop_
_entity_poly.entity_id
_entity_poly.type
_entity_poly.pdbx_seq_one_letter_code
_entity_poly.pdbx_strand_id
1 'polypeptide(L)'
;MEYPYTAQLINNLSIFYKDSDIEIMHYPHIKTIRIILPANANLKNFANNLFNDLDKLPEIDFPREMVYFWMCQIGSANFYKELINPTKQAELDWKVIGTGPDTWVLPKDLGKY
;
A
#
# COMPACT_ATOMS: atom_id res chain seq x y z
N MET A 1 -6.63 14.12 -15.83
CA MET A 1 -5.91 13.26 -14.88
C MET A 1 -5.84 11.87 -15.47
N GLU A 2 -4.66 11.30 -15.62
CA GLU A 2 -4.48 9.98 -16.26
C GLU A 2 -4.94 8.82 -15.34
N TYR A 3 -5.19 9.10 -14.06
CA TYR A 3 -5.50 8.11 -13.02
C TYR A 3 -6.56 8.63 -12.02
N PRO A 4 -7.83 8.86 -12.45
CA PRO A 4 -8.88 9.42 -11.60
C PRO A 4 -9.24 8.56 -10.39
N TYR A 5 -9.22 7.22 -10.51
CA TYR A 5 -9.49 6.33 -9.38
C TYR A 5 -8.41 6.47 -8.31
N THR A 6 -7.13 6.41 -8.72
CA THR A 6 -6.00 6.54 -7.79
C THR A 6 -5.99 7.92 -7.11
N ALA A 7 -6.30 8.98 -7.85
CA ALA A 7 -6.40 10.33 -7.29
C ALA A 7 -7.47 10.43 -6.20
N GLN A 8 -8.67 9.88 -6.44
CA GLN A 8 -9.74 9.86 -5.44
C GLN A 8 -9.38 8.97 -4.24
N LEU A 9 -8.73 7.83 -4.49
CA LEU A 9 -8.26 6.93 -3.44
C LEU A 9 -7.27 7.62 -2.50
N ILE A 10 -6.30 8.36 -3.04
CA ILE A 10 -5.35 9.14 -2.24
C ILE A 10 -6.08 10.16 -1.39
N ASN A 11 -7.03 10.90 -1.97
CA ASN A 11 -7.80 11.90 -1.24
C ASN A 11 -8.60 11.26 -0.08
N ASN A 12 -9.28 10.14 -0.35
CA ASN A 12 -10.03 9.40 0.67
C ASN A 12 -9.12 8.91 1.79
N LEU A 13 -7.94 8.35 1.45
CA LEU A 13 -6.94 7.90 2.42
C LEU A 13 -6.37 9.05 3.25
N SER A 14 -6.03 10.18 2.62
CA SER A 14 -5.50 11.36 3.31
C SER A 14 -6.51 11.95 4.29
N ILE A 15 -7.81 11.89 3.97
CA ILE A 15 -8.88 12.28 4.90
C ILE A 15 -9.02 11.25 6.03
N PHE A 16 -9.03 9.96 5.70
CA PHE A 16 -9.18 8.87 6.67
C PHE A 16 -8.06 8.85 7.72
N TYR A 17 -6.83 9.13 7.31
CA TYR A 17 -5.65 9.17 8.18
C TYR A 17 -5.27 10.57 8.68
N LYS A 18 -6.12 11.59 8.46
CA LYS A 18 -5.79 12.99 8.73
C LYS A 18 -5.31 13.28 10.16
N ASP A 19 -5.91 12.62 11.15
CA ASP A 19 -5.61 12.83 12.58
C ASP A 19 -4.58 11.81 13.12
N SER A 20 -3.88 11.11 12.22
CA SER A 20 -2.80 10.18 12.55
C SER A 20 -1.45 10.72 12.08
N ASP A 21 -0.36 10.28 12.71
CA ASP A 21 1.02 10.59 12.27
C ASP A 21 1.43 9.80 11.01
N ILE A 22 0.47 9.47 10.13
CA ILE A 22 0.67 8.70 8.90
C ILE A 22 0.79 9.67 7.73
N GLU A 23 1.86 9.54 6.95
CA GLU A 23 2.06 10.31 5.73
C GLU A 23 1.69 9.47 4.50
N ILE A 24 1.03 10.11 3.52
CA ILE A 24 0.61 9.47 2.28
C ILE A 24 1.21 10.23 1.09
N MET A 25 1.93 9.50 0.24
CA MET A 25 2.57 10.03 -0.95
C MET A 25 2.16 9.23 -2.17
N HIS A 26 2.18 9.85 -3.35
CA HIS A 26 1.84 9.19 -4.60
C HIS A 26 3.00 9.27 -5.59
N TYR A 27 3.29 8.14 -6.23
CA TYR A 27 4.26 7.99 -7.29
C TYR A 27 3.55 7.49 -8.56
N PRO A 28 3.06 8.41 -9.42
CA PRO A 28 2.24 8.06 -10.58
C PRO A 28 2.94 7.13 -11.58
N HIS A 29 4.24 7.35 -11.82
CA HIS A 29 5.03 6.61 -12.81
C HIS A 29 5.09 5.10 -12.54
N ILE A 30 4.96 4.69 -11.28
CA ILE A 30 5.00 3.30 -10.83
C ILE A 30 3.69 2.86 -10.18
N LYS A 31 2.61 3.65 -10.37
CA LYS A 31 1.26 3.40 -9.82
C LYS A 31 1.28 3.02 -8.34
N THR A 32 2.11 3.73 -7.55
CA THR A 32 2.35 3.40 -6.15
C THR A 32 1.88 4.51 -5.23
N ILE A 33 1.09 4.15 -4.22
CA ILE A 33 0.81 4.96 -3.05
C ILE A 33 1.77 4.50 -1.96
N ARG A 34 2.56 5.43 -1.40
CA ARG A 34 3.42 5.17 -0.26
C ARG A 34 2.74 5.65 1.02
N ILE A 35 2.69 4.77 2.01
CA ILE A 35 2.17 5.06 3.35
C ILE A 35 3.34 4.96 4.32
N ILE A 36 3.64 6.05 4.99
CA ILE A 36 4.74 6.14 5.96
C ILE A 36 4.12 6.23 7.35
N LEU A 37 4.40 5.24 8.18
CA LEU A 37 3.92 5.15 9.55
C LEU A 37 4.92 5.76 10.53
N PRO A 38 4.49 6.23 11.71
CA PRO A 38 5.41 6.69 12.74
C PRO A 38 6.32 5.54 13.21
N ALA A 39 7.51 5.88 13.71
CA ALA A 39 8.56 4.90 14.02
C ALA A 39 8.14 3.82 15.04
N ASN A 40 7.19 4.13 15.93
CA ASN A 40 6.65 3.24 16.94
C ASN A 40 5.45 2.39 16.47
N ALA A 41 4.95 2.60 15.25
CA ALA A 41 3.80 1.86 14.74
C ALA A 41 4.15 0.40 14.44
N ASN A 42 3.17 -0.50 14.54
CA ASN A 42 3.36 -1.89 14.12
C ASN A 42 3.07 -2.04 12.63
N LEU A 43 4.12 -1.99 11.81
CA LEU A 43 4.03 -2.08 10.35
C LEU A 43 3.33 -3.35 9.86
N LYS A 44 3.62 -4.50 10.46
CA LYS A 44 2.99 -5.79 10.09
C LYS A 44 1.49 -5.77 10.38
N ASN A 45 1.11 -5.27 11.55
CA ASN A 45 -0.30 -5.16 11.91
C ASN A 45 -1.04 -4.18 10.99
N PHE A 46 -0.42 -3.06 10.63
CA PHE A 46 -1.01 -2.13 9.67
C PHE A 46 -1.19 -2.77 8.29
N ALA A 47 -0.16 -3.42 7.76
CA ALA A 47 -0.23 -4.09 6.46
C ALA A 47 -1.33 -5.16 6.42
N ASN A 48 -1.49 -5.95 7.49
CA ASN A 48 -2.55 -6.95 7.59
C ASN A 48 -3.97 -6.34 7.66
N ASN A 49 -4.10 -5.10 8.12
CA ASN A 49 -5.38 -4.41 8.26
C ASN A 49 -5.69 -3.44 7.10
N LEU A 50 -4.77 -3.24 6.15
CA LEU A 50 -4.94 -2.31 5.05
C LEU A 50 -6.27 -2.51 4.31
N PHE A 51 -6.61 -3.75 3.94
CA PHE A 51 -7.87 -4.04 3.23
C PHE A 51 -9.12 -3.69 4.06
N ASN A 52 -9.07 -3.91 5.38
CA ASN A 52 -10.17 -3.51 6.27
C ASN A 52 -10.33 -1.98 6.32
N ASP A 53 -9.25 -1.23 6.17
CA ASP A 53 -9.31 0.23 6.12
C ASP A 53 -9.78 0.73 4.74
N LEU A 54 -9.37 0.06 3.66
CA LEU A 54 -9.89 0.33 2.32
C LEU A 54 -11.40 0.10 2.21
N ASP A 55 -11.94 -0.93 2.87
CA ASP A 55 -13.38 -1.24 2.90
C ASP A 55 -14.22 -0.17 3.65
N LYS A 56 -13.58 0.67 4.48
CA LYS A 56 -14.25 1.78 5.19
C LYS A 56 -14.24 3.09 4.40
N LEU A 57 -13.49 3.16 3.31
CA LEU A 57 -13.41 4.37 2.50
C LEU A 57 -14.72 4.58 1.71
N PRO A 58 -15.08 5.84 1.39
CA PRO A 58 -16.17 6.10 0.46
C PRO A 58 -15.95 5.38 -0.86
N GLU A 59 -17.04 4.88 -1.46
CA GLU A 59 -17.00 4.27 -2.80
C GLU A 59 -16.46 5.28 -3.83
N ILE A 60 -15.68 4.76 -4.78
CA ILE A 60 -15.05 5.56 -5.84
C ILE A 60 -15.75 5.25 -7.16
N ASP A 61 -16.42 6.25 -7.72
CA ASP A 61 -17.13 6.16 -9.01
C ASP A 61 -16.18 6.38 -10.20
N PHE A 62 -15.12 5.58 -10.26
CA PHE A 62 -14.19 5.53 -11.39
C PHE A 62 -13.78 4.08 -11.67
N PRO A 63 -13.41 3.74 -12.92
CA PRO A 63 -12.85 2.44 -13.24
C PRO A 63 -11.64 2.14 -12.35
N ARG A 64 -11.65 0.95 -11.73
CA ARG A 64 -10.58 0.52 -10.83
C ARG A 64 -9.25 0.47 -11.55
N GLU A 65 -8.29 1.23 -11.04
CA GLU A 65 -6.90 1.20 -11.49
C GLU A 65 -6.08 0.26 -10.62
N MET A 66 -5.11 -0.42 -11.22
CA MET A 66 -4.10 -1.20 -10.49
C MET A 66 -3.22 -0.25 -9.67
N VAL A 67 -3.13 -0.47 -8.37
CA VAL A 67 -2.38 0.38 -7.44
C VAL A 67 -1.55 -0.49 -6.50
N TYR A 68 -0.27 -0.13 -6.33
CA TYR A 68 0.59 -0.66 -5.30
C TYR A 68 0.55 0.20 -4.05
N PHE A 69 0.42 -0.42 -2.89
CA PHE A 69 0.71 0.18 -1.60
C PHE A 69 2.12 -0.18 -1.18
N TRP A 70 2.95 0.82 -0.91
CA TRP A 70 4.24 0.67 -0.28
C TRP A 70 4.16 1.22 1.13
N MET A 71 4.22 0.36 2.14
CA MET A 71 4.10 0.73 3.55
C MET A 71 5.46 0.60 4.24
N CYS A 72 5.90 1.63 4.95
CA CYS A 72 7.13 1.59 5.76
C CYS A 72 6.99 2.44 7.02
N GLN A 73 7.89 2.24 7.99
CA GLN A 73 7.99 3.15 9.15
C GLN A 73 9.02 4.25 8.87
N ILE A 74 8.86 5.41 9.50
CA ILE A 74 9.88 6.48 9.50
C ILE A 74 11.22 5.89 9.95
N GLY A 75 12.27 6.12 9.15
CA GLY A 75 13.63 5.68 9.44
C GLY A 75 13.88 4.17 9.30
N SER A 76 12.89 3.38 8.88
CA SER A 76 13.03 1.94 8.71
C SER A 76 13.33 1.56 7.25
N ALA A 77 14.20 0.58 7.09
CA ALA A 77 14.45 -0.08 5.80
C ALA A 77 13.43 -1.21 5.51
N ASN A 78 12.57 -1.55 6.49
CA ASN A 78 11.56 -2.59 6.34
C ASN A 78 10.32 -2.01 5.65
N PHE A 79 9.76 -2.78 4.73
CA PHE A 79 8.54 -2.39 4.04
C PHE A 79 7.63 -3.58 3.77
N TYR A 80 6.35 -3.26 3.62
CA TYR A 80 5.32 -4.17 3.12
C TYR A 80 4.79 -3.60 1.81
N LYS A 81 4.64 -4.46 0.82
CA LYS A 81 4.03 -4.11 -0.45
C LYS A 81 2.77 -4.93 -0.68
N GLU A 82 1.67 -4.24 -0.94
CA GLU A 82 0.38 -4.85 -1.25
C GLU A 82 -0.11 -4.32 -2.60
N LEU A 83 -0.79 -5.16 -3.38
CA LEU A 83 -1.37 -4.78 -4.66
C LEU A 83 -2.89 -4.84 -4.58
N ILE A 84 -3.56 -3.81 -5.09
CA ILE A 84 -5.00 -3.80 -5.29
C ILE A 84 -5.35 -3.71 -6.77
N ASN A 85 -6.53 -4.26 -7.12
CA ASN A 85 -7.06 -4.27 -8.48
C ASN A 85 -6.06 -4.82 -9.53
N PRO A 86 -5.51 -6.04 -9.32
CA PRO A 86 -4.64 -6.65 -10.32
C PRO A 86 -5.38 -6.79 -11.65
N THR A 87 -4.67 -6.54 -12.74
CA THR A 87 -5.20 -6.71 -14.10
C THR A 87 -4.86 -8.09 -14.67
N LYS A 88 -3.86 -8.77 -14.08
CA LYS A 88 -3.40 -10.11 -14.47
C LYS A 88 -3.11 -10.95 -13.23
N GLN A 89 -3.34 -12.25 -13.34
CA GLN A 89 -3.09 -13.19 -12.25
C GLN A 89 -1.63 -13.18 -11.75
N ALA A 90 -0.66 -13.01 -12.65
CA ALA A 90 0.77 -12.95 -12.31
C ALA A 90 1.15 -11.77 -11.39
N GLU A 91 0.28 -10.76 -11.27
CA GLU A 91 0.50 -9.59 -10.43
C GLU A 91 0.10 -9.85 -8.96
N LEU A 92 -0.76 -10.86 -8.72
CA LEU A 92 -1.15 -11.30 -7.37
C LEU A 92 -0.02 -12.04 -6.63
N ASP A 93 0.91 -12.62 -7.38
CA ASP A 93 2.06 -13.35 -6.82
C ASP A 93 3.14 -12.40 -6.24
N TRP A 94 2.91 -11.08 -6.25
CA TRP A 94 3.88 -10.05 -5.85
C TRP A 94 3.64 -9.48 -4.44
N LYS A 95 3.01 -10.21 -3.51
CA LYS A 95 3.05 -9.81 -2.08
C LYS A 95 4.49 -9.88 -1.56
N VAL A 96 5.11 -8.72 -1.31
CA VAL A 96 6.51 -8.64 -0.87
C VAL A 96 6.59 -8.12 0.56
N ILE A 97 7.29 -8.86 1.42
CA ILE A 97 7.83 -8.37 2.69
C ILE A 97 9.34 -8.23 2.46
N GLY A 98 9.87 -7.01 2.57
CA GLY A 98 11.28 -6.73 2.27
C GLY A 98 12.00 -6.00 3.40
N THR A 99 13.32 -6.19 3.48
CA THR A 99 14.23 -5.50 4.41
C THR A 99 15.43 -4.94 3.63
N GLY A 100 15.61 -3.62 3.57
CA GLY A 100 16.79 -3.04 2.89
C GLY A 100 16.79 -3.27 1.36
N PRO A 101 17.84 -2.77 0.65
CA PRO A 101 17.75 -2.34 -0.75
C PRO A 101 17.13 -3.44 -1.60
N ASP A 102 15.91 -3.19 -2.06
CA ASP A 102 15.07 -4.03 -2.91
C ASP A 102 15.36 -5.53 -2.82
N THR A 103 15.35 -6.10 -1.61
CA THR A 103 15.46 -7.56 -1.49
C THR A 103 14.09 -8.15 -1.78
N TRP A 104 13.92 -8.61 -3.02
CA TRP A 104 12.72 -9.26 -3.52
C TRP A 104 12.54 -10.62 -2.86
N VAL A 105 11.61 -10.74 -1.93
CA VAL A 105 11.21 -12.04 -1.36
C VAL A 105 9.83 -12.38 -1.92
N LEU A 106 9.72 -13.46 -2.69
CA LEU A 106 8.43 -13.90 -3.23
C LEU A 106 7.58 -14.49 -2.10
N PRO A 107 6.24 -14.44 -2.18
CA PRO A 107 5.35 -14.99 -1.15
C PRO A 107 5.64 -16.46 -0.81
N LYS A 108 6.05 -17.25 -1.81
CA LYS A 108 6.44 -18.66 -1.66
C LYS A 108 7.69 -18.86 -0.80
N ASP A 109 8.53 -17.83 -0.65
CA ASP A 109 9.79 -17.85 0.07
C ASP A 109 9.62 -17.39 1.54
N LEU A 110 8.42 -16.93 1.93
CA LEU A 110 8.17 -16.40 3.29
C LEU A 110 7.97 -17.46 4.38
N GLY A 111 7.94 -18.75 4.04
CA GLY A 111 7.77 -19.84 5.00
C GLY A 111 6.40 -19.84 5.69
N LYS A 112 5.77 -21.00 5.78
CA LYS A 112 4.55 -21.17 6.58
C LYS A 112 4.87 -20.92 8.06
N TYR A 113 4.25 -19.91 8.67
CA TYR A 113 4.15 -19.74 10.12
C TYR A 113 2.70 -19.50 10.50
#